data_AF-A0A0U2R4Q1-F1
#
_entry.id   AF-A0A0U2R4Q1-F1
#
_cell.length_a   1.000
_cell.length_b   1.000
_cell.length_c   1.000
_cell.angle_alpha   90.00
_cell.angle_beta   90.00
_cell.angle_gamma   90.00
#
_symmetry.space_group_name_H-M   'P 1'
#
loop_
_entity.id
_entity.type
_entity.pdbx_description
1 polymer ?
#
loop_
_entity_poly.entity_id
_entity_poly.type
_entity_poly.pdbx_seq_one_letter_code
_entity_poly.pdbx_strand_id
1 'polypeptide(L)'
;MLVFIGALDDRFDISVKIRATIQAAVGIVMMVFGKLYLSSLGYIFGSWEMVLGPFGYFLTLFAVWAAINAFNMVDGIDGLLGGLSCVSFAAIGMILWFDGQTSLAIWCFAMIAAILPYIMLNLGILGRRYKVFMGDAGSTLIGFTVIWILLETTQGKTH
;
A
#
# COMPACT_ATOMS: atom_id res chain seq x y z
N MET A 1 10.42 7.07 6.68
CA MET A 1 9.73 7.27 7.98
C MET A 1 8.89 6.05 8.37
N LEU A 2 7.98 5.57 7.51
CA LEU A 2 7.22 4.34 7.72
C LEU A 2 8.08 3.09 7.97
N VAL A 3 9.14 2.88 7.19
CA VAL A 3 10.09 1.76 7.39
C VAL A 3 10.73 1.82 8.79
N PHE A 4 11.03 3.03 9.26
CA PHE A 4 11.68 3.25 10.56
C PHE A 4 10.69 3.02 11.72
N ILE A 5 9.44 3.44 11.56
CA ILE A 5 8.36 3.22 12.54
C ILE A 5 7.96 1.75 12.56
N GLY A 6 7.80 1.11 11.40
CA GLY A 6 7.52 -0.33 11.30
C GLY A 6 8.62 -1.18 11.93
N ALA A 7 9.89 -0.88 11.65
CA ALA A 7 11.03 -1.57 12.27
C ALA A 7 11.13 -1.35 13.79
N LEU A 8 10.61 -0.21 14.29
CA LEU A 8 10.44 0.05 15.72
C LEU A 8 9.24 -0.73 16.30
N ASP A 9 8.12 -0.79 15.59
CA ASP A 9 6.92 -1.58 15.95
C ASP A 9 7.26 -3.06 16.16
N ASP A 10 8.05 -3.64 15.24
CA ASP A 10 8.49 -5.04 15.26
C ASP A 10 9.37 -5.38 16.47
N ARG A 11 10.01 -4.37 17.09
CA ARG A 11 10.89 -4.55 18.27
C ARG A 11 10.16 -4.39 19.61
N PHE A 12 8.99 -3.75 19.63
CA PHE A 12 8.33 -3.31 20.86
C PHE A 12 6.92 -3.90 21.10
N ASP A 13 6.50 -4.90 20.30
CA ASP A 13 5.21 -5.61 20.44
C ASP A 13 4.04 -4.64 20.62
N ILE A 14 3.92 -3.74 19.64
CA ILE A 14 3.12 -2.53 19.77
C ILE A 14 1.62 -2.86 19.67
N SER A 15 0.87 -2.42 20.68
CA SER A 15 -0.56 -2.68 20.78
C SER A 15 -1.34 -2.22 19.55
N VAL A 16 -2.40 -2.96 19.19
CA VAL A 16 -3.30 -2.68 18.05
C VAL A 16 -3.77 -1.22 18.02
N LYS A 17 -3.98 -0.61 19.19
CA LYS A 17 -4.39 0.80 19.33
C LYS A 17 -3.33 1.77 18.81
N ILE A 18 -2.06 1.52 19.13
CA ILE A 18 -0.95 2.36 18.68
C ILE A 18 -0.73 2.18 17.18
N ARG A 19 -0.80 0.94 16.68
CA ARG A 19 -0.70 0.65 15.25
C ARG A 19 -1.79 1.35 14.43
N ALA A 20 -3.04 1.28 14.88
CA ALA A 20 -4.14 2.02 14.25
C ALA A 20 -3.94 3.54 14.30
N THR A 21 -3.39 4.06 15.41
CA THR A 21 -3.09 5.49 15.55
C THR A 21 -1.98 5.94 14.60
N ILE A 22 -0.92 5.14 14.43
CA ILE A 22 0.17 5.40 13.50
C ILE A 22 -0.35 5.36 12.06
N GLN A 23 -1.13 4.34 11.69
CA GLN A 23 -1.74 4.24 10.36
C GLN A 23 -2.62 5.46 10.05
N ALA A 24 -3.44 5.89 11.01
CA ALA A 24 -4.26 7.09 10.89
C ALA A 24 -3.39 8.35 10.77
N ALA A 25 -2.35 8.51 11.59
CA ALA A 25 -1.46 9.66 11.53
C ALA A 25 -0.73 9.76 10.18
N VAL A 26 -0.23 8.64 9.67
CA VAL A 26 0.41 8.59 8.35
C VAL A 26 -0.61 8.92 7.24
N GLY A 27 -1.83 8.39 7.32
CA GLY A 27 -2.92 8.73 6.41
C GLY A 27 -3.25 10.23 6.41
N ILE A 28 -3.33 10.85 7.60
CA ILE A 28 -3.55 12.30 7.75
C ILE A 28 -2.38 13.09 7.14
N VAL A 29 -1.14 12.70 7.40
CA VAL A 29 0.04 13.36 6.80
C VAL A 29 0.00 13.28 5.28
N MET A 30 -0.31 12.13 4.71
CA MET A 30 -0.50 11.97 3.26
C MET A 30 -1.60 12.89 2.72
N MET A 31 -2.72 12.98 3.42
CA MET A 31 -3.85 13.83 3.00
C MET A 31 -3.54 15.33 3.09
N VAL A 32 -2.84 15.78 4.14
CA VAL A 32 -2.53 17.21 4.35
C VAL A 32 -1.39 17.68 3.46
N PHE A 33 -0.30 16.91 3.37
CA PHE A 33 0.89 17.31 2.63
C PHE A 33 0.84 16.91 1.15
N GLY A 34 0.31 15.72 0.85
CA GLY A 34 0.11 15.26 -0.53
C GLY A 34 -1.13 15.87 -1.19
N LYS A 35 -2.07 16.43 -0.40
CA LYS A 35 -3.42 16.82 -0.87
C LYS A 35 -4.17 15.66 -1.53
N LEU A 36 -3.81 14.42 -1.15
CA LEU A 36 -4.36 13.19 -1.68
C LEU A 36 -5.49 12.73 -0.76
N TYR A 37 -6.73 12.98 -1.18
CA TYR A 37 -7.93 12.43 -0.55
C TYR A 37 -8.97 12.12 -1.62
N LEU A 38 -9.88 11.20 -1.31
CA LEU A 38 -10.96 10.76 -2.21
C LEU A 38 -12.01 11.86 -2.30
N SER A 39 -11.82 12.80 -3.24
CA SER A 39 -12.80 13.85 -3.51
C SER A 39 -13.99 13.32 -4.30
N SER A 40 -13.74 12.32 -5.15
CA SER A 40 -14.72 11.71 -6.05
C SER A 40 -14.41 10.22 -6.19
N LEU A 41 -15.45 9.40 -6.20
CA LEU A 41 -15.38 7.99 -6.59
C LEU A 41 -15.46 7.83 -8.11
N GLY A 42 -15.57 8.93 -8.86
CA GLY A 42 -15.74 8.92 -10.30
C GLY A 42 -17.09 8.35 -10.73
N TYR A 43 -17.12 7.73 -11.90
CA TYR A 43 -18.32 7.28 -12.61
C TYR A 43 -18.69 5.82 -12.30
N ILE A 44 -18.52 5.37 -11.06
CA ILE A 44 -18.70 3.96 -10.67
C ILE A 44 -20.14 3.46 -10.90
N PHE A 45 -21.14 4.33 -10.71
CA PHE A 45 -22.57 3.96 -10.77
C PHE A 45 -23.30 4.41 -12.05
N GLY A 46 -22.57 4.85 -13.08
CA GLY A 46 -23.17 5.31 -14.34
C GLY A 46 -22.54 6.60 -14.84
N SER A 47 -23.32 7.42 -15.55
CA SER A 47 -22.83 8.65 -16.20
C SER A 47 -22.70 9.86 -15.26
N TRP A 48 -23.08 9.74 -13.99
CA TRP A 48 -22.92 10.80 -12.99
C TRP A 48 -21.69 10.55 -12.12
N GLU A 49 -20.93 11.62 -11.90
CA GLU A 49 -19.77 11.61 -11.02
C GLU A 49 -20.22 11.60 -9.55
N MET A 50 -19.72 10.63 -8.77
CA MET A 50 -20.00 10.55 -7.34
C MET A 50 -18.98 11.38 -6.55
N VAL A 51 -19.32 12.65 -6.31
CA VAL A 51 -18.53 13.57 -5.47
C VAL A 51 -18.82 13.30 -3.98
N LEU A 52 -17.76 13.10 -3.19
CA LEU A 52 -17.86 12.74 -1.77
C LEU A 52 -17.83 13.95 -0.84
N GLY A 53 -17.30 15.08 -1.30
CA GLY A 53 -17.13 16.27 -0.48
C GLY A 53 -16.36 15.97 0.82
N PRO A 54 -16.77 16.52 1.98
CA PRO A 54 -16.09 16.30 3.26
C PRO A 54 -16.05 14.83 3.72
N PHE A 55 -16.97 13.99 3.26
CA PHE A 55 -16.96 12.56 3.59
C PHE A 55 -15.75 11.84 2.99
N GLY A 56 -15.17 12.40 1.93
CA GLY A 56 -13.95 11.91 1.29
C GLY A 56 -12.77 11.73 2.25
N TYR A 57 -12.62 12.64 3.22
CA TYR A 57 -11.54 12.56 4.22
C TYR A 57 -11.69 11.32 5.11
N PHE A 58 -12.90 11.03 5.57
CA PHE A 58 -13.17 9.84 6.38
C PHE A 58 -12.96 8.57 5.57
N LEU A 59 -13.45 8.55 4.32
CA LEU A 59 -13.31 7.39 3.45
C LEU A 59 -11.84 7.12 3.12
N THR A 60 -11.02 8.15 2.88
CA THR A 60 -9.58 7.99 2.65
C THR A 60 -8.88 7.39 3.86
N LEU A 61 -9.16 7.87 5.07
CA LEU A 61 -8.57 7.29 6.28
C LEU A 61 -8.98 5.83 6.47
N PHE A 62 -10.25 5.52 6.23
CA PHE A 62 -10.73 4.15 6.29
C PHE A 62 -10.07 3.28 5.21
N ALA A 63 -9.92 3.77 3.98
CA ALA A 63 -9.30 3.04 2.88
C ALA A 63 -7.81 2.75 3.16
N VAL A 64 -7.07 3.73 3.70
CA VAL A 64 -5.68 3.55 4.12
C VAL A 64 -5.57 2.50 5.21
N TRP A 65 -6.39 2.63 6.26
CA TRP A 65 -6.40 1.68 7.37
C TRP A 65 -6.79 0.26 6.90
N ALA A 66 -7.82 0.13 6.08
CA ALA A 66 -8.29 -1.14 5.55
C ALA A 66 -7.26 -1.81 4.65
N ALA A 67 -6.62 -1.05 3.74
CA ALA A 67 -5.58 -1.57 2.86
C ALA A 67 -4.40 -2.12 3.66
N ILE A 68 -3.89 -1.34 4.62
CA ILE A 68 -2.77 -1.77 5.46
C ILE A 68 -3.11 -3.06 6.23
N ASN A 69 -4.26 -3.08 6.91
CA ASN A 69 -4.64 -4.26 7.70
C ASN A 69 -4.93 -5.48 6.82
N ALA A 70 -5.48 -5.31 5.62
CA ALA A 70 -5.67 -6.39 4.67
C ALA A 70 -4.34 -7.05 4.27
N PHE A 71 -3.32 -6.25 3.95
CA PHE A 71 -1.98 -6.80 3.64
C PHE A 71 -1.35 -7.48 4.87
N ASN A 72 -1.48 -6.91 6.07
CA ASN A 72 -0.97 -7.54 7.29
C ASN A 72 -1.64 -8.90 7.58
N MET A 73 -2.94 -9.06 7.31
CA MET A 73 -3.66 -10.33 7.47
C MET A 73 -3.18 -11.41 6.48
N VAL A 74 -2.69 -11.01 5.31
CA VAL A 74 -2.21 -11.92 4.25
C VAL A 74 -0.78 -12.43 4.52
N ASP A 75 0.02 -11.71 5.30
CA ASP A 75 1.42 -12.07 5.62
C ASP A 75 1.58 -13.36 6.44
N GLY A 76 0.48 -13.95 6.93
CA GLY A 76 0.50 -15.19 7.70
C GLY A 76 0.82 -16.45 6.90
N ILE A 77 0.89 -16.38 5.56
CA ILE A 77 1.15 -17.53 4.67
C ILE A 77 2.43 -17.26 3.86
N ASP A 78 3.36 -18.23 3.90
CA ASP A 78 4.61 -18.18 3.15
C ASP A 78 4.38 -17.90 1.65
N GLY A 79 5.00 -16.84 1.15
CA GLY A 79 4.99 -16.41 -0.24
C GLY A 79 3.73 -15.67 -0.67
N LEU A 80 2.65 -15.72 0.11
CA LEU A 80 1.36 -15.17 -0.29
C LEU A 80 1.41 -13.64 -0.38
N LEU A 81 1.89 -12.96 0.67
CA LEU A 81 2.00 -11.50 0.68
C LEU A 81 2.87 -11.00 -0.48
N GLY A 82 4.05 -11.59 -0.67
CA GLY A 82 4.94 -11.18 -1.76
C GLY A 82 4.30 -11.39 -3.13
N GLY A 83 3.67 -12.55 -3.36
CA GLY A 83 2.96 -12.84 -4.60
C GLY A 83 1.80 -11.87 -4.87
N LEU A 84 0.93 -11.64 -3.88
CA LEU A 84 -0.20 -10.71 -3.98
C LEU A 84 0.29 -9.28 -4.28
N SER A 85 1.35 -8.85 -3.59
CA SER A 85 1.98 -7.54 -3.81
C SER A 85 2.49 -7.39 -5.24
N CYS A 86 3.19 -8.41 -5.76
CA CYS A 86 3.67 -8.41 -7.14
C CYS A 86 2.53 -8.32 -8.15
N VAL A 87 1.44 -9.06 -7.94
CA VAL A 87 0.26 -9.00 -8.82
C VAL A 87 -0.40 -7.63 -8.77
N SER A 88 -0.57 -7.05 -7.57
CA SER A 88 -1.14 -5.70 -7.41
C SER A 88 -0.28 -4.63 -8.09
N PHE A 89 1.03 -4.62 -7.84
CA PHE A 89 1.93 -3.65 -8.50
C PHE A 89 2.01 -3.85 -10.01
N ALA A 90 1.92 -5.09 -10.50
CA ALA A 90 1.94 -5.35 -11.95
C ALA A 90 0.67 -4.81 -12.62
N ALA A 91 -0.50 -5.02 -12.01
CA ALA A 91 -1.76 -4.49 -12.51
C ALA A 91 -1.77 -2.96 -12.53
N ILE A 92 -1.39 -2.33 -11.40
CA ILE A 92 -1.32 -0.86 -11.29
C ILE A 92 -0.29 -0.29 -12.27
N GLY A 93 0.90 -0.90 -12.33
CA GLY A 93 1.98 -0.47 -13.22
C GLY A 93 1.62 -0.57 -14.70
N MET A 94 0.90 -1.63 -15.11
CA MET A 94 0.39 -1.74 -16.48
C MET A 94 -0.64 -0.67 -16.80
N ILE A 95 -1.61 -0.42 -15.92
CA ILE A 95 -2.61 0.64 -16.09
C ILE A 95 -1.92 1.99 -16.28
N LEU A 96 -0.94 2.30 -15.43
CA LEU A 96 -0.19 3.55 -15.49
C LEU A 96 0.68 3.69 -16.73
N TRP A 97 1.25 2.59 -17.21
CA TRP A 97 2.00 2.58 -18.45
C TRP A 97 1.12 2.94 -19.64
N PHE A 98 -0.09 2.41 -19.71
CA PHE A 98 -1.06 2.73 -20.75
C PHE A 98 -1.63 4.14 -20.63
N ASP A 99 -1.75 4.68 -19.41
CA ASP A 99 -2.17 6.05 -19.14
C ASP A 99 -1.05 7.09 -19.39
N GLY A 100 0.15 6.65 -19.80
CA GLY A 100 1.29 7.53 -20.07
C GLY A 100 2.05 8.00 -18.82
N GLN A 101 1.62 7.59 -17.63
CA GLN A 101 2.26 7.89 -16.33
C GLN A 101 3.48 6.99 -16.07
N THR A 102 4.45 7.04 -16.99
CA THR A 102 5.64 6.17 -17.00
C THR A 102 6.46 6.23 -15.71
N SER A 103 6.52 7.38 -15.05
CA SER A 103 7.26 7.51 -13.78
C SER A 103 6.68 6.64 -12.67
N LEU A 104 5.36 6.67 -12.46
CA LEU A 104 4.71 5.84 -11.44
C LEU A 104 4.68 4.36 -11.85
N ALA A 105 4.55 4.06 -13.14
CA ALA A 105 4.67 2.70 -13.65
C ALA A 105 6.05 2.08 -13.34
N ILE A 106 7.13 2.84 -13.57
CA ILE A 106 8.50 2.41 -13.24
C ILE A 106 8.65 2.17 -11.73
N TRP A 107 8.04 3.00 -10.88
CA TRP A 107 8.00 2.77 -9.44
C TRP A 107 7.34 1.44 -9.08
N CYS A 108 6.20 1.09 -9.69
CA CYS A 108 5.55 -0.20 -9.48
C CYS A 108 6.45 -1.38 -9.90
N PHE A 109 7.10 -1.30 -11.07
CA PHE A 109 8.01 -2.35 -11.53
C PHE A 109 9.28 -2.46 -10.67
N ALA A 110 9.80 -1.33 -10.15
CA ALA A 110 10.91 -1.33 -9.20
C ALA A 110 10.53 -2.01 -7.87
N MET A 111 9.31 -1.80 -7.38
CA MET A 111 8.80 -2.50 -6.20
C MET A 111 8.73 -4.02 -6.43
N ILE A 112 8.26 -4.46 -7.60
CA ILE A 112 8.27 -5.89 -7.96
C ILE A 112 9.69 -6.44 -7.94
N ALA A 113 10.65 -5.73 -8.56
CA ALA A 113 12.05 -6.15 -8.59
C ALA A 113 12.65 -6.26 -7.17
N ALA A 114 12.24 -5.40 -6.24
CA ALA A 114 12.66 -5.46 -4.84
C ALA A 114 11.99 -6.59 -4.04
N ILE A 115 10.74 -6.94 -4.37
CA ILE A 115 9.97 -7.99 -3.68
C ILE A 115 10.38 -9.40 -4.14
N LEU A 116 10.85 -9.56 -5.38
CA LEU A 116 11.26 -10.87 -5.93
C LEU A 116 12.32 -11.60 -5.07
N PRO A 117 13.46 -10.97 -4.68
CA PRO A 117 14.42 -11.59 -3.75
C PRO A 117 13.80 -11.96 -2.41
N TYR A 118 12.90 -11.14 -1.88
CA TYR A 118 12.17 -11.44 -0.65
C TYR A 118 11.32 -12.70 -0.80
N ILE A 119 10.53 -12.83 -1.87
CA ILE A 119 9.70 -14.02 -2.13
C ILE A 119 10.57 -15.28 -2.17
N MET A 120 11.71 -15.23 -2.84
CA MET A 120 12.61 -16.38 -2.96
C MET A 120 13.15 -16.83 -1.59
N LEU A 121 13.52 -15.87 -0.74
CA LEU A 121 13.96 -16.13 0.63
C LEU A 121 12.81 -16.62 1.51
N ASN A 122 11.63 -16.04 1.39
CA ASN A 122 10.45 -16.38 2.18
C ASN A 122 9.92 -17.80 1.86
N LEU A 123 9.93 -18.20 0.59
CA LEU A 123 9.63 -19.58 0.15
C LEU A 123 10.74 -20.59 0.52
N GLY A 124 11.88 -20.12 1.03
CA GLY A 124 12.99 -20.98 1.44
C GLY A 124 13.75 -21.63 0.28
N ILE A 125 13.73 -21.03 -0.92
CA ILE A 125 14.40 -21.55 -2.13
C ILE A 125 15.92 -21.70 -1.91
N LEU A 126 16.52 -20.78 -1.14
CA LEU A 126 17.95 -20.81 -0.76
C LEU A 126 18.24 -21.70 0.47
N GLY A 127 17.22 -22.40 1.00
CA GLY A 127 17.29 -23.25 2.17
C GLY A 127 16.64 -22.62 3.41
N ARG A 128 16.08 -23.47 4.28
CA ARG A 128 15.32 -23.05 5.49
C ARG A 128 16.11 -22.14 6.45
N ARG A 129 17.45 -22.19 6.42
CA ARG A 129 18.32 -21.35 7.25
C ARG A 129 18.27 -19.86 6.89
N TYR A 130 17.95 -19.54 5.64
CA TYR A 130 17.87 -18.17 5.13
C TYR A 130 16.43 -17.71 4.95
N LYS A 131 15.47 -18.41 5.56
CA LYS A 131 14.06 -18.04 5.47
C LYS A 131 13.84 -16.71 6.18
N VAL A 132 13.33 -15.73 5.44
CA VAL A 132 12.99 -14.39 5.93
C VAL A 132 11.48 -14.21 5.92
N PHE A 133 10.94 -13.69 7.01
CA PHE A 133 9.53 -13.28 7.11
C PHE A 133 9.45 -11.75 6.95
N MET A 134 8.40 -11.24 6.30
CA MET A 134 8.24 -9.80 6.08
C MET A 134 8.16 -9.04 7.41
N GLY A 135 7.42 -9.63 8.36
CA GLY A 135 7.04 -8.98 9.61
C GLY A 135 5.96 -7.92 9.40
N ASP A 136 5.45 -7.40 10.50
CA ASP A 136 4.37 -6.40 10.50
C ASP A 136 4.80 -5.08 9.86
N ALA A 137 6.10 -4.77 9.95
CA ALA A 137 6.70 -3.58 9.38
C ALA A 137 6.62 -3.56 7.85
N GLY A 138 7.03 -4.65 7.21
CA GLY A 138 7.12 -4.71 5.76
C GLY A 138 5.76 -4.89 5.10
N SER A 139 4.86 -5.68 5.71
CA SER A 139 3.47 -5.81 5.24
C SER A 139 2.72 -4.48 5.32
N THR A 140 2.93 -3.72 6.41
CA THR A 140 2.35 -2.37 6.57
C THR A 140 2.87 -1.39 5.51
N LEU A 141 4.17 -1.43 5.22
CA LEU A 141 4.77 -0.59 4.18
C LEU A 141 4.20 -0.89 2.80
N ILE A 142 4.07 -2.17 2.45
CA ILE A 142 3.50 -2.58 1.16
C ILE A 142 2.06 -2.11 1.05
N GLY A 143 1.22 -2.40 2.05
CA GLY A 143 -0.18 -2.01 2.04
C GLY A 143 -0.36 -0.50 1.91
N PHE A 144 0.47 0.28 2.62
CA PHE A 144 0.50 1.74 2.48
C PHE A 144 0.94 2.20 1.08
N THR A 145 1.96 1.58 0.51
CA THR A 145 2.48 1.96 -0.82
C THR A 145 1.44 1.69 -1.91
N VAL A 146 0.71 0.57 -1.82
CA VAL A 146 -0.37 0.24 -2.76
C VAL A 146 -1.49 1.29 -2.70
N ILE A 147 -1.99 1.60 -1.50
CA ILE A 147 -3.08 2.59 -1.36
C ILE A 147 -2.61 4.01 -1.73
N TRP A 148 -1.37 4.38 -1.42
CA TRP A 148 -0.79 5.66 -1.84
C TRP A 148 -0.84 5.79 -3.36
N ILE A 149 -0.29 4.81 -4.08
CA ILE A 149 -0.23 4.88 -5.54
C ILE A 149 -1.65 4.98 -6.09
N LEU A 150 -2.59 4.16 -5.62
CA LEU A 150 -3.99 4.24 -6.06
C LEU A 150 -4.61 5.63 -5.85
N LEU A 151 -4.32 6.29 -4.73
CA LEU A 151 -4.81 7.64 -4.46
C LEU A 151 -4.14 8.69 -5.34
N GLU A 152 -2.82 8.59 -5.54
CA GLU A 152 -2.07 9.46 -6.47
C GLU A 152 -2.59 9.32 -7.90
N THR A 153 -2.88 8.11 -8.35
CA THR A 153 -3.33 7.87 -9.72
C THR A 153 -4.77 8.31 -9.96
N THR A 154 -5.63 8.28 -8.93
CA THR A 154 -7.04 8.62 -9.07
C THR A 154 -7.36 10.07 -8.72
N GLN A 155 -6.55 10.70 -7.86
CA GLN A 155 -6.80 12.06 -7.33
C GLN A 155 -5.62 13.01 -7.52
N GLY A 156 -4.48 12.53 -8.04
CA GLY A 156 -3.31 13.35 -8.31
C GLY A 156 -3.57 14.37 -9.41
N LYS A 157 -2.79 15.46 -9.40
CA LYS A 157 -2.92 16.60 -10.32
C LYS A 157 -2.53 16.31 -11.77
N THR A 158 -2.37 15.03 -12.13
CA THR A 158 -1.95 14.57 -13.46
C THR A 158 -3.11 14.22 -14.38
N HIS A 159 -4.28 14.83 -14.15
CA HIS A 159 -5.36 14.95 -15.12
C HIS A 159 -5.67 16.42 -15.40
#